data_AF-A0AAR5NX78-F1
#
_entry.id   AF-A0AAR5NX78-F1
#
_cell.length_a   1.000
_cell.length_b   1.000
_cell.length_c   1.000
_cell.angle_alpha   90.00
_cell.angle_beta   90.00
_cell.angle_gamma   90.00
#
_symmetry.space_group_name_H-M   'P 1'
#
loop_
_entity.id
_entity.type
_entity.pdbx_description
1 polymer ?
#
loop_
_entity_poly.entity_id
_entity_poly.type
_entity_poly.pdbx_seq_one_letter_code
_entity_poly.pdbx_strand_id
1 'polypeptide(L)'
;MGIRLDGASGFAGAIISPYYDSLLVKVIAHSYDLPSACSKMDRALKEFRIRGVKTNIPFLLNVITNQKFINGAVDTYFIDENPQLFNMVPARNRAQKLLVYLATVLVNGPQTPLATKLKPAEIKPQVPKVSLEIHPPKGFRQIYKEQGPEAFAKAVRNHKGLLLMDTTFRDAHQSLLATRVRTHDLLKISPFVTHNFSQLYSMENWGGATFDVALRFLHECPWERLEEMRKHIPNIPFQMLLRGANAVGYTNYPDNVVFKFCELAVSSS
;
A
#
# COMPACT_ATOMS: atom_id res chain seq x y z
N MET A 1 33.46 3.74 11.49
CA MET A 1 33.77 4.14 12.88
C MET A 1 33.55 5.64 13.05
N GLY A 2 33.26 6.12 14.27
CA GLY A 2 33.05 7.55 14.56
C GLY A 2 31.73 7.92 15.25
N ILE A 3 31.06 6.96 15.90
CA ILE A 3 29.91 7.22 16.78
C ILE A 3 30.28 6.74 18.19
N ARG A 4 30.02 7.58 19.19
CA ARG A 4 30.11 7.26 20.62
C ARG A 4 28.73 7.43 21.24
N LEU A 5 28.36 6.50 22.12
CA LEU A 5 27.10 6.52 22.86
C LEU A 5 27.40 6.55 24.36
N ASP A 6 26.83 7.53 25.06
CA ASP A 6 26.92 7.64 26.52
C ASP A 6 25.49 7.62 27.07
N GLY A 7 25.02 6.45 27.49
CA GLY A 7 23.69 6.24 28.05
C GLY A 7 23.73 6.15 29.58
N ALA A 8 22.72 6.71 30.25
CA ALA A 8 22.53 6.59 31.70
C ALA A 8 21.20 5.90 32.03
N SER A 9 20.08 6.45 31.52
CA SER A 9 18.72 6.01 31.89
C SER A 9 17.99 5.24 30.79
N GLY A 10 18.52 5.21 29.57
CA GLY A 10 17.90 4.57 28.41
C GLY A 10 18.29 3.11 28.20
N PHE A 11 17.80 2.19 29.04
CA PHE A 11 17.93 0.74 28.82
C PHE A 11 16.56 0.05 28.68
N ALA A 12 16.55 -1.18 28.17
CA ALA A 12 15.30 -1.91 27.95
C ALA A 12 14.58 -2.19 29.28
N GLY A 13 13.32 -1.77 29.38
CA GLY A 13 12.51 -1.90 30.60
C GLY A 13 12.69 -0.77 31.61
N ALA A 14 13.54 0.22 31.34
CA ALA A 14 13.70 1.38 32.20
C ALA A 14 12.39 2.19 32.31
N ILE A 15 12.08 2.66 33.52
CA ILE A 15 10.98 3.59 33.80
C ILE A 15 11.58 4.98 33.93
N ILE A 16 11.22 5.88 33.00
CA ILE A 16 11.72 7.26 33.01
C ILE A 16 10.87 8.08 33.97
N SER A 17 11.49 8.52 35.06
CA SER A 17 10.87 9.35 36.10
C SER A 17 10.70 10.80 35.65
N PRO A 18 9.60 11.48 36.02
CA PRO A 18 9.42 12.91 35.75
C PRO A 18 10.23 13.82 36.69
N TYR A 19 10.89 13.27 37.72
CA TYR A 19 11.59 14.06 38.75
C TYR A 19 13.02 14.47 38.36
N TYR A 20 13.56 13.94 37.27
CA TYR A 20 14.90 14.26 36.75
C TYR A 20 14.83 14.74 35.31
N ASP A 21 15.97 15.08 34.72
CA ASP A 21 16.04 15.42 33.32
C ASP A 21 15.65 14.23 32.43
N SER A 22 15.13 14.53 31.24
CA SER A 22 14.62 13.52 30.31
C SER A 22 15.71 12.91 29.42
N LEU A 23 16.98 13.03 29.81
CA LEU A 23 18.12 12.55 29.03
C LEU A 23 18.17 11.03 29.00
N LEU A 24 18.02 10.45 27.81
CA LEU A 24 18.11 8.99 27.61
C LEU A 24 19.54 8.54 27.29
N VAL A 25 20.14 9.15 26.26
CA VAL A 25 21.47 8.83 25.74
C VAL A 25 22.06 10.04 25.02
N LYS A 26 23.37 10.27 25.18
CA LYS A 26 24.13 11.21 24.35
C LYS A 26 24.71 10.46 23.17
N VAL A 27 24.49 11.00 21.97
CA VAL A 27 25.06 10.47 20.72
C VAL A 27 26.08 11.48 20.23
N ILE A 28 27.32 11.05 20.03
CA ILE A 28 28.42 11.91 19.60
C ILE A 28 28.96 11.34 18.30
N ALA A 29 28.90 12.13 17.23
CA ALA A 29 29.46 11.79 15.94
C ALA A 29 30.77 12.56 15.70
N HIS A 30 31.81 11.88 15.23
CA HIS A 30 33.11 12.47 14.96
C HIS A 30 33.56 12.14 13.53
N SER A 31 34.08 13.16 12.84
CA SER A 31 34.68 13.07 11.52
C SER A 31 35.68 14.22 11.30
N TYR A 32 36.36 14.21 10.16
CA TYR A 32 37.34 15.24 9.78
C TYR A 32 36.71 16.61 9.45
N ASP A 33 35.42 16.63 9.11
CA ASP A 33 34.65 17.85 8.82
C ASP A 33 33.20 17.72 9.33
N LEU A 34 32.51 18.86 9.44
CA LEU A 34 31.15 18.96 9.94
C LEU A 34 30.13 18.25 9.04
N PRO A 35 30.15 18.37 7.69
CA PRO A 35 29.22 17.63 6.82
C PRO A 35 29.29 16.10 7.02
N SER A 36 30.50 15.54 7.12
CA SER A 36 30.73 14.12 7.35
C SER A 36 30.28 13.68 8.75
N ALA A 37 30.47 14.53 9.76
CA ALA A 37 29.96 14.27 11.11
C ALA A 37 28.43 14.31 11.15
N CYS A 38 27.80 15.26 10.45
CA CYS A 38 26.34 15.35 10.30
C CYS A 38 25.78 14.12 9.59
N SER A 39 26.42 13.65 8.51
CA SER A 39 26.03 12.42 7.80
C SER A 39 26.07 11.18 8.71
N LYS A 40 27.12 11.05 9.54
CA LYS A 40 27.23 9.98 10.54
C LYS A 40 26.13 10.08 11.60
N MET A 41 25.83 11.29 12.07
CA MET A 41 24.76 11.55 13.05
C MET A 41 23.37 11.23 12.47
N ASP A 42 23.11 11.62 11.22
CA ASP A 42 21.85 11.33 10.51
C ASP A 42 21.56 9.84 10.47
N ARG A 43 22.55 9.04 10.05
CA ARG A 43 22.43 7.59 10.08
C ARG A 43 22.21 7.07 11.51
N ALA A 44 23.02 7.50 12.48
CA ALA A 44 22.91 7.03 13.86
C ALA A 44 21.51 7.29 14.44
N LEU A 45 21.00 8.51 14.29
CA LEU A 45 19.65 8.91 14.74
C LEU A 45 18.54 8.12 14.01
N LYS A 46 18.69 7.86 12.70
CA LYS A 46 17.75 7.02 11.93
C LYS A 46 17.81 5.54 12.30
N GLU A 47 18.91 5.06 12.86
CA GLU A 47 19.07 3.68 13.33
C GLU A 47 18.49 3.48 14.74
N PHE A 48 18.44 4.50 15.58
CA PHE A 48 17.84 4.41 16.92
C PHE A 48 16.39 3.91 16.87
N ARG A 49 16.07 2.96 17.75
CA ARG A 49 14.72 2.42 17.95
C ARG A 49 14.36 2.53 19.42
N ILE A 50 13.71 3.64 19.77
CA ILE A 50 13.18 3.87 21.12
C ILE A 50 11.66 3.74 21.05
N ARG A 51 11.08 2.93 21.94
CA ARG A 51 9.65 2.66 22.06
C ARG A 51 9.22 2.88 23.51
N GLY A 52 7.96 3.25 23.71
CA GLY A 52 7.39 3.55 25.04
C GLY A 52 7.30 5.04 25.35
N VAL A 53 8.24 5.85 24.88
CA VAL A 53 8.25 7.31 25.06
C VAL A 53 8.45 8.04 23.73
N LYS A 54 7.96 9.29 23.65
CA LYS A 54 8.30 10.20 22.56
C LYS A 54 9.73 10.72 22.75
N THR A 55 10.43 11.01 21.65
CA THR A 55 11.82 11.49 21.66
C THR A 55 11.95 12.71 20.75
N ASN A 56 13.03 13.48 20.94
CA ASN A 56 13.38 14.63 20.13
C ASN A 56 14.14 14.27 18.83
N ILE A 57 14.30 12.97 18.51
CA ILE A 57 15.03 12.50 17.32
C ILE A 57 14.54 13.17 16.02
N PRO A 58 13.22 13.29 15.74
CA PRO A 58 12.75 13.94 14.51
C PRO A 58 13.19 15.40 14.39
N PHE A 59 13.18 16.14 15.50
CA PHE A 59 13.67 17.52 15.54
C PHE A 59 15.19 17.57 15.30
N LEU A 60 15.97 16.71 15.96
CA LEU A 60 17.41 16.65 15.77
C LEU A 60 17.79 16.33 14.32
N LEU A 61 17.07 15.42 13.66
CA LEU A 61 17.23 15.11 12.23
C LEU A 61 17.03 16.36 11.37
N ASN A 62 15.96 17.12 11.60
CA ASN A 62 15.71 18.36 10.87
C ASN A 62 16.87 19.36 11.03
N VAL A 63 17.43 19.50 12.24
CA VAL A 63 18.59 20.38 12.51
C VAL A 63 19.82 19.95 11.73
N ILE A 64 20.25 18.69 11.85
CA ILE A 64 21.50 18.23 11.25
C ILE A 64 21.44 18.10 9.71
N THR A 65 20.23 18.08 9.13
CA THR A 65 20.01 18.10 7.68
C THR A 65 19.82 19.51 7.11
N ASN A 66 19.75 20.54 7.97
CA ASN A 66 19.59 21.92 7.53
C ASN A 66 20.91 22.45 6.97
N GLN A 67 20.86 23.10 5.81
CA GLN A 67 22.06 23.58 5.13
C GLN A 67 22.84 24.65 5.92
N LYS A 68 22.15 25.52 6.67
CA LYS A 68 22.81 26.50 7.56
C LYS A 68 23.64 25.80 8.62
N PHE A 69 23.10 24.72 9.22
CA PHE A 69 23.79 23.91 10.21
C PHE A 69 24.99 23.16 9.61
N ILE A 70 24.79 22.48 8.47
CA ILE A 70 25.86 21.72 7.78
C ILE A 70 27.04 22.63 7.40
N ASN A 71 26.75 23.87 7.00
CA ASN A 71 27.76 24.85 6.62
C ASN A 71 28.40 25.57 7.83
N GLY A 72 27.96 25.29 9.06
CA GLY A 72 28.43 25.97 10.27
C GLY A 72 27.99 27.43 10.40
N ALA A 73 27.04 27.89 9.56
CA ALA A 73 26.52 29.25 9.55
C ALA A 73 25.31 29.37 10.49
N VAL A 74 25.54 29.17 11.78
CA VAL A 74 24.50 29.19 12.82
C VAL A 74 24.90 30.09 13.98
N ASP A 75 23.91 30.71 14.60
CA ASP A 75 24.02 31.49 15.83
C ASP A 75 22.97 31.02 16.85
N THR A 76 22.82 31.78 17.94
CA THR A 76 21.84 31.46 18.99
C THR A 76 20.39 31.61 18.55
N TYR A 77 20.11 32.34 17.47
CA TYR A 77 18.77 32.55 16.92
C TYR A 77 18.38 31.51 15.88
N PHE A 78 19.33 30.67 15.43
CA PHE A 78 19.10 29.68 14.38
C PHE A 78 17.83 28.84 14.57
N ILE A 79 17.53 28.36 15.77
CA ILE A 79 16.32 27.53 15.97
C ILE A 79 15.04 28.39 15.83
N ASP A 80 15.04 29.58 16.41
CA ASP A 80 13.88 30.49 16.44
C ASP A 80 13.55 31.03 15.04
N GLU A 81 14.57 31.31 14.22
CA GLU A 81 14.43 31.81 12.85
C GLU A 81 14.09 30.72 11.82
N ASN A 82 14.10 29.44 12.21
CA ASN A 82 13.84 28.31 11.32
C ASN A 82 12.66 27.47 11.82
N PRO A 83 11.42 28.01 11.84
CA PRO A 83 10.24 27.31 12.35
C PRO A 83 9.95 25.99 11.62
N GLN A 84 10.41 25.84 10.37
CA GLN A 84 10.31 24.59 9.62
C GLN A 84 11.03 23.41 10.29
N LEU A 85 11.96 23.64 11.23
CA LEU A 85 12.60 22.58 12.02
C LEU A 85 11.59 21.80 12.88
N PHE A 86 10.44 22.40 13.19
CA PHE A 86 9.36 21.77 13.96
C PHE A 86 8.35 21.00 13.08
N ASN A 87 8.51 21.03 11.76
CA ASN A 87 7.74 20.20 10.83
C ASN A 87 8.25 18.76 10.86
N MET A 88 7.88 18.04 11.92
CA MET A 88 8.34 16.68 12.17
C MET A 88 7.49 15.67 11.40
N VAL A 89 8.13 14.86 10.55
CA VAL A 89 7.47 13.73 9.90
C VAL A 89 7.49 12.53 10.85
N PRO A 90 6.32 12.00 11.29
CA PRO A 90 6.30 10.84 12.16
C PRO A 90 6.90 9.62 11.45
N ALA A 91 7.80 8.91 12.14
CA ALA A 91 8.35 7.68 11.62
C ALA A 91 7.25 6.62 11.43
N ARG A 92 7.25 5.92 10.29
CA ARG A 92 6.29 4.84 10.02
C ARG A 92 6.51 3.67 10.99
N ASN A 93 5.46 3.24 11.68
CA ASN A 93 5.52 2.13 12.65
C ASN A 93 4.83 0.85 12.15
N ARG A 94 5.27 0.34 10.99
CA ARG A 94 4.61 -0.78 10.31
C ARG A 94 4.67 -2.09 11.11
N ALA A 95 5.84 -2.45 11.63
CA ALA A 95 6.04 -3.71 12.36
C ALA A 95 5.19 -3.79 13.64
N GLN A 96 5.14 -2.72 14.44
CA GLN A 96 4.31 -2.71 15.64
C GLN A 96 2.81 -2.80 15.30
N LYS A 97 2.35 -2.09 14.27
CA LYS A 97 0.95 -2.22 13.80
C LYS A 97 0.61 -3.65 13.39
N LEU A 98 1.52 -4.34 12.68
CA LEU A 98 1.34 -5.73 12.30
C LEU A 98 1.29 -6.66 13.53
N LEU A 99 2.21 -6.49 14.49
CA LEU A 99 2.22 -7.28 15.73
C LEU A 99 0.94 -7.08 16.54
N VAL A 100 0.47 -5.83 16.67
CA VAL A 100 -0.79 -5.51 17.34
C VAL A 100 -1.97 -6.18 16.62
N TYR A 101 -2.00 -6.13 15.29
CA TYR A 101 -3.05 -6.80 14.52
C TYR A 101 -3.05 -8.31 14.75
N LEU A 102 -1.88 -8.97 14.64
CA LEU A 102 -1.75 -10.41 14.87
C LEU A 102 -2.14 -10.80 16.29
N ALA A 103 -1.67 -10.06 17.30
CA ALA A 103 -2.03 -10.30 18.69
C ALA A 103 -3.54 -10.12 18.94
N THR A 104 -4.14 -9.07 18.36
CA THR A 104 -5.59 -8.82 18.46
C THR A 104 -6.38 -9.97 17.86
N VAL A 105 -6.00 -10.45 16.67
CA VAL A 105 -6.70 -11.57 16.02
C VAL A 105 -6.50 -12.88 16.79
N LEU A 106 -5.31 -13.12 17.35
CA LEU A 106 -5.02 -14.34 18.10
C LEU A 106 -5.76 -14.40 19.44
N VAL A 107 -5.89 -13.27 20.14
CA VAL A 107 -6.55 -13.19 21.46
C VAL A 107 -8.07 -13.06 21.32
N ASN A 108 -8.53 -12.15 20.45
CA ASN A 108 -9.95 -11.81 20.35
C ASN A 108 -10.67 -12.51 19.19
N GLY A 109 -9.94 -13.20 18.31
CA GLY A 109 -10.48 -13.72 17.06
C GLY A 109 -10.61 -12.66 15.96
N PRO A 110 -11.05 -13.05 14.76
CA PRO A 110 -11.33 -12.12 13.67
C PRO A 110 -12.53 -11.21 14.00
N GLN A 111 -12.48 -9.94 13.56
CA GLN A 111 -13.57 -8.99 13.79
C GLN A 111 -14.89 -9.42 13.14
N THR A 112 -14.82 -10.11 12.00
CA THR A 112 -16.00 -10.71 11.36
C THR A 112 -16.07 -12.18 11.78
N PRO A 113 -17.16 -12.62 12.44
CA PRO A 113 -17.34 -14.02 12.78
C PRO A 113 -17.19 -14.90 11.55
N LEU A 114 -16.50 -16.03 11.70
CA LEU A 114 -16.45 -17.03 10.65
C LEU A 114 -17.84 -17.62 10.45
N ALA A 115 -18.21 -17.87 9.19
CA ALA A 115 -19.48 -18.52 8.85
C ALA A 115 -19.57 -19.96 9.38
N THR A 116 -18.45 -20.53 9.80
CA THR A 116 -18.33 -21.90 10.32
C THR A 116 -17.32 -21.96 11.47
N LYS A 117 -17.48 -22.96 12.34
CA LYS A 117 -16.51 -23.28 13.41
C LYS A 117 -15.34 -24.11 12.89
N LEU A 118 -15.39 -24.57 11.63
CA LEU A 118 -14.30 -25.31 11.01
C LEU A 118 -13.06 -24.42 10.92
N LYS A 119 -11.91 -24.97 11.35
CA LYS A 119 -10.62 -24.29 11.16
C LYS A 119 -10.29 -24.24 9.67
N PRO A 120 -9.64 -23.17 9.19
CA PRO A 120 -9.10 -23.14 7.83
C PRO A 120 -8.21 -24.35 7.57
N ALA A 121 -8.33 -24.95 6.39
CA ALA A 121 -7.47 -26.05 6.01
C ALA A 121 -6.01 -25.59 5.91
N GLU A 122 -5.07 -26.39 6.41
CA GLU A 122 -3.63 -26.12 6.30
C GLU A 122 -3.10 -26.48 4.90
N ILE A 123 -3.65 -25.84 3.87
CA ILE A 123 -3.29 -26.09 2.48
C ILE A 123 -2.43 -24.95 1.98
N LYS A 124 -1.27 -25.28 1.40
CA LYS A 124 -0.48 -24.34 0.60
C LYS A 124 -0.99 -24.42 -0.85
N PRO A 125 -1.68 -23.39 -1.37
CA PRO A 125 -2.19 -23.44 -2.74
C PRO A 125 -1.02 -23.52 -3.71
N GLN A 126 -1.13 -24.43 -4.69
CA GLN A 126 -0.18 -24.51 -5.79
C GLN A 126 -0.47 -23.37 -6.76
N VAL A 127 0.51 -22.51 -6.98
CA VAL A 127 0.42 -21.42 -7.95
C VAL A 127 1.25 -21.80 -9.16
N PRO A 128 0.66 -21.91 -10.36
CA PRO A 128 1.40 -22.22 -11.58
C PRO A 128 2.54 -21.22 -11.79
N LYS A 129 3.74 -21.74 -12.08
CA LYS A 129 4.90 -20.91 -12.38
C LYS A 129 4.78 -20.38 -13.80
N VAL A 130 5.08 -19.10 -13.98
CA VAL A 130 5.20 -18.45 -15.28
C VAL A 130 6.52 -17.70 -15.31
N SER A 131 7.24 -17.77 -16.43
CA SER A 131 8.44 -16.96 -16.61
C SER A 131 8.06 -15.49 -16.74
N LEU A 132 8.58 -14.64 -15.86
CA LEU A 132 8.36 -13.20 -15.92
C LEU A 132 9.18 -12.52 -17.02
N GLU A 133 10.12 -13.23 -17.64
CA GLU A 133 10.90 -12.74 -18.79
C GLU A 133 10.10 -12.75 -20.09
N ILE A 134 9.07 -13.60 -20.17
CA ILE A 134 8.21 -13.69 -21.33
C ILE A 134 7.14 -12.62 -21.20
N HIS A 135 7.00 -11.77 -22.22
CA HIS A 135 5.89 -10.82 -22.25
C HIS A 135 4.58 -11.57 -22.53
N PRO A 136 3.47 -11.21 -21.85
CA PRO A 136 2.19 -11.86 -22.08
C PRO A 136 1.73 -11.62 -23.53
N PRO A 137 1.04 -12.59 -24.15
CA PRO A 137 0.54 -12.44 -25.52
C PRO A 137 -0.38 -11.23 -25.66
N LYS A 138 -0.47 -10.68 -26.87
CA LYS A 138 -1.43 -9.61 -27.16
C LYS A 138 -2.86 -10.12 -26.97
N GLY A 139 -3.70 -9.30 -26.33
CA GLY A 139 -5.11 -9.55 -26.09
C GLY A 139 -5.98 -8.42 -26.64
N PHE A 140 -7.26 -8.43 -26.29
CA PHE A 140 -8.20 -7.44 -26.79
C PHE A 140 -7.97 -6.02 -26.22
N ARG A 141 -7.23 -5.87 -25.11
CA ARG A 141 -6.95 -4.53 -24.53
C ARG A 141 -6.09 -3.69 -25.46
N GLN A 142 -5.16 -4.30 -26.19
CA GLN A 142 -4.33 -3.59 -27.14
C GLN A 142 -5.19 -2.91 -28.22
N ILE A 143 -6.18 -3.61 -28.77
CA ILE A 143 -7.11 -3.05 -29.78
C ILE A 143 -7.82 -1.82 -29.20
N TYR A 144 -8.34 -1.93 -27.98
CA TYR A 144 -9.01 -0.81 -27.32
C TYR A 144 -8.08 0.40 -27.08
N LYS A 145 -6.85 0.16 -26.62
CA LYS A 145 -5.87 1.22 -26.32
C LYS A 145 -5.31 1.90 -27.58
N GLU A 146 -5.10 1.15 -28.65
CA GLU A 146 -4.47 1.64 -29.87
C GLU A 146 -5.48 2.21 -30.88
N GLN A 147 -6.70 1.64 -30.93
CA GLN A 147 -7.68 1.91 -32.00
C GLN A 147 -9.04 2.38 -31.47
N GLY A 148 -9.23 2.41 -30.14
CA GLY A 148 -10.45 2.93 -29.52
C GLY A 148 -11.62 1.95 -29.43
N PRO A 149 -12.74 2.40 -28.84
CA PRO A 149 -13.90 1.56 -28.54
C PRO A 149 -14.62 1.02 -29.79
N GLU A 150 -14.70 1.79 -30.88
CA GLU A 150 -15.36 1.36 -32.11
C GLU A 150 -14.62 0.19 -32.77
N ALA A 151 -13.28 0.27 -32.80
CA ALA A 151 -12.43 -0.79 -33.33
C ALA A 151 -12.49 -2.05 -32.46
N PHE A 152 -12.49 -1.89 -31.14
CA PHE A 152 -12.72 -2.99 -30.21
C PHE A 152 -14.07 -3.68 -30.48
N ALA A 153 -15.16 -2.91 -30.60
CA ALA A 153 -16.48 -3.45 -30.88
C ALA A 153 -16.54 -4.16 -32.25
N LYS A 154 -15.85 -3.64 -33.27
CA LYS A 154 -15.72 -4.30 -34.58
C LYS A 154 -14.94 -5.60 -34.49
N ALA A 155 -13.82 -5.63 -33.74
CA ALA A 155 -13.03 -6.84 -33.52
C ALA A 155 -13.83 -7.94 -32.83
N VAL A 156 -14.64 -7.56 -31.81
CA VAL A 156 -15.55 -8.48 -31.11
C VAL A 156 -16.59 -9.07 -32.06
N ARG A 157 -17.26 -8.24 -32.87
CA ARG A 157 -18.25 -8.72 -33.85
C ARG A 157 -17.66 -9.60 -34.95
N ASN A 158 -16.40 -9.38 -35.31
CA ASN A 158 -15.70 -10.15 -36.33
C ASN A 158 -15.11 -11.47 -35.79
N HIS A 159 -14.97 -11.61 -34.47
CA HIS A 159 -14.42 -12.81 -33.86
C HIS A 159 -15.30 -14.03 -34.16
N LYS A 160 -14.69 -15.10 -34.67
CA LYS A 160 -15.37 -16.36 -34.95
C LYS A 160 -15.27 -17.27 -33.75
N GLY A 161 -16.35 -17.39 -32.99
CA GLY A 161 -16.44 -18.24 -31.80
C GLY A 161 -17.10 -17.52 -30.63
N LEU A 162 -17.31 -18.26 -29.54
CA LEU A 162 -17.81 -17.70 -28.29
C LEU A 162 -16.65 -17.04 -27.55
N LEU A 163 -16.78 -15.75 -27.30
CA LEU A 163 -15.90 -15.03 -26.40
C LEU A 163 -16.33 -15.22 -24.94
N LEU A 164 -15.35 -15.33 -24.05
CA LEU A 164 -15.58 -15.55 -22.62
C LEU A 164 -15.15 -14.34 -21.80
N MET A 165 -15.95 -14.01 -20.80
CA MET A 165 -15.62 -13.08 -19.74
C MET A 165 -15.43 -13.87 -18.44
N ASP A 166 -14.27 -13.75 -17.81
CA ASP A 166 -14.02 -14.37 -16.51
C ASP A 166 -14.56 -13.49 -15.38
N THR A 167 -15.40 -14.04 -14.51
CA THR A 167 -15.97 -13.37 -13.33
C THR A 167 -15.34 -13.80 -12.01
N THR A 168 -14.29 -14.65 -12.06
CA THR A 168 -13.61 -15.19 -10.88
C THR A 168 -13.09 -14.10 -9.95
N PHE A 169 -12.66 -12.96 -10.50
CA PHE A 169 -12.09 -11.84 -9.73
C PHE A 169 -13.15 -10.91 -9.11
N ARG A 170 -14.44 -11.07 -9.45
CA ARG A 170 -15.54 -10.21 -8.97
C ARG A 170 -16.79 -11.02 -8.59
N ASP A 171 -17.63 -11.39 -9.55
CA ASP A 171 -18.98 -11.91 -9.26
C ASP A 171 -18.99 -13.29 -8.62
N ALA A 172 -18.04 -14.16 -8.99
CA ALA A 172 -18.00 -15.53 -8.49
C ALA A 172 -17.86 -15.56 -6.96
N HIS A 173 -16.88 -14.82 -6.43
CA HIS A 173 -16.66 -14.76 -4.98
C HIS A 173 -17.62 -13.81 -4.28
N GLN A 174 -18.21 -12.83 -4.98
CA GLN A 174 -19.33 -12.06 -4.46
C GLN A 174 -20.51 -12.97 -4.11
N SER A 175 -20.80 -13.95 -4.97
CA SER A 175 -21.88 -14.92 -4.80
C SER A 175 -21.57 -16.01 -3.77
N LEU A 176 -20.37 -16.59 -3.84
CA LEU A 176 -20.03 -17.80 -3.06
C LEU A 176 -19.30 -17.51 -1.74
N LEU A 177 -18.54 -16.42 -1.67
CA LEU A 177 -17.62 -16.13 -0.57
C LEU A 177 -17.87 -14.75 0.03
N ALA A 178 -19.10 -14.22 -0.11
CA ALA A 178 -19.50 -12.92 0.38
C ALA A 178 -18.51 -11.80 0.01
N THR A 179 -17.92 -11.86 -1.18
CA THR A 179 -16.95 -10.87 -1.69
C THR A 179 -15.63 -10.80 -0.90
N ARG A 180 -15.27 -11.84 -0.13
CA ARG A 180 -14.14 -11.81 0.81
C ARG A 180 -12.79 -12.22 0.22
N VAL A 181 -12.68 -12.43 -1.10
CA VAL A 181 -11.40 -12.73 -1.73
C VAL A 181 -10.50 -11.48 -1.75
N ARG A 182 -9.28 -11.66 -1.27
CA ARG A 182 -8.32 -10.59 -0.97
C ARG A 182 -7.44 -10.25 -2.16
N THR A 183 -6.93 -9.03 -2.18
CA THR A 183 -5.99 -8.56 -3.22
C THR A 183 -4.77 -9.47 -3.32
N HIS A 184 -4.26 -9.96 -2.18
CA HIS A 184 -3.13 -10.87 -2.12
C HIS A 184 -3.32 -12.11 -2.99
N ASP A 185 -4.45 -12.79 -2.87
CA ASP A 185 -4.71 -14.06 -3.57
C ASP A 185 -4.95 -13.83 -5.06
N LEU A 186 -5.68 -12.76 -5.41
CA LEU A 186 -5.92 -12.36 -6.80
C LEU A 186 -4.61 -12.03 -7.53
N LEU A 187 -3.74 -11.21 -6.92
CA LEU A 187 -2.45 -10.85 -7.51
C LEU A 187 -1.53 -12.06 -7.68
N LYS A 188 -1.61 -13.04 -6.78
CA LYS A 188 -0.76 -14.23 -6.82
C LYS A 188 -0.99 -15.07 -8.08
N ILE A 189 -2.22 -15.14 -8.58
CA ILE A 189 -2.57 -15.91 -9.78
C ILE A 189 -2.55 -15.07 -11.06
N SER A 190 -2.61 -13.73 -10.97
CA SER A 190 -2.60 -12.81 -12.11
C SER A 190 -1.54 -13.09 -13.19
N PRO A 191 -0.26 -13.41 -12.87
CA PRO A 191 0.74 -13.74 -13.89
C PRO A 191 0.36 -14.96 -14.75
N PHE A 192 -0.30 -15.96 -14.18
CA PHE A 192 -0.82 -17.09 -14.93
C PHE A 192 -1.99 -16.68 -15.82
N VAL A 193 -2.91 -15.87 -15.30
CA VAL A 193 -4.08 -15.41 -16.06
C VAL A 193 -3.67 -14.61 -17.30
N THR A 194 -2.76 -13.64 -17.15
CA THR A 194 -2.33 -12.80 -18.27
C THR A 194 -1.63 -13.59 -19.39
N HIS A 195 -0.92 -14.67 -19.07
CA HIS A 195 -0.20 -15.48 -20.07
C HIS A 195 -1.09 -16.54 -20.73
N ASN A 196 -1.91 -17.23 -19.93
CA ASN A 196 -2.65 -18.40 -20.40
C ASN A 196 -4.07 -18.08 -20.87
N PHE A 197 -4.63 -16.92 -20.46
CA PHE A 197 -6.00 -16.50 -20.79
C PHE A 197 -6.02 -15.15 -21.51
N SER A 198 -4.98 -14.84 -22.29
CA SER A 198 -4.84 -13.57 -23.02
C SER A 198 -5.97 -13.29 -24.02
N GLN A 199 -6.73 -14.32 -24.42
CA GLN A 199 -7.83 -14.25 -25.39
C GLN A 199 -9.21 -14.00 -24.74
N LEU A 200 -9.28 -13.82 -23.42
CA LEU A 200 -10.53 -13.41 -22.77
C LEU A 200 -11.03 -12.08 -23.37
N TYR A 201 -12.34 -11.99 -23.57
CA TYR A 201 -12.98 -10.74 -23.98
C TYR A 201 -12.78 -9.65 -22.94
N SER A 202 -12.98 -10.01 -21.68
CA SER A 202 -12.67 -9.18 -20.53
C SER A 202 -12.50 -10.05 -19.29
N MET A 203 -11.90 -9.48 -18.25
CA MET A 203 -11.90 -10.03 -16.91
C MET A 203 -12.66 -9.06 -16.02
N GLU A 204 -13.76 -9.55 -15.46
CA GLU A 204 -14.55 -8.78 -14.52
C GLU A 204 -13.90 -8.85 -13.14
N ASN A 205 -13.41 -7.71 -12.66
CA ASN A 205 -12.57 -7.65 -11.46
C ASN A 205 -12.88 -6.47 -10.53
N TRP A 206 -13.90 -5.66 -10.85
CA TRP A 206 -14.18 -4.45 -10.10
C TRP A 206 -15.66 -4.07 -10.09
N GLY A 207 -16.01 -3.11 -9.22
CA GLY A 207 -17.40 -2.69 -9.03
C GLY A 207 -18.23 -3.71 -8.25
N GLY A 208 -19.56 -3.58 -8.34
CA GLY A 208 -20.47 -4.33 -7.47
C GLY A 208 -20.14 -4.11 -5.98
N ALA A 209 -20.15 -5.18 -5.19
CA ALA A 209 -19.89 -5.08 -3.75
C ALA A 209 -18.39 -4.98 -3.40
N THR A 210 -17.48 -5.20 -4.37
CA THR A 210 -16.04 -5.30 -4.09
C THR A 210 -15.45 -3.99 -3.54
N PHE A 211 -15.97 -2.84 -3.96
CA PHE A 211 -15.46 -1.53 -3.55
C PHE A 211 -15.69 -1.28 -2.04
N ASP A 212 -16.92 -1.44 -1.57
CA ASP A 212 -17.26 -1.30 -0.15
C ASP A 212 -16.61 -2.41 0.69
N VAL A 213 -16.69 -3.66 0.24
CA VAL A 213 -16.18 -4.79 1.02
C VAL A 213 -14.67 -4.72 1.22
N ALA A 214 -13.91 -4.28 0.21
CA ALA A 214 -12.48 -4.06 0.32
C ALA A 214 -12.14 -3.09 1.47
N LEU A 215 -12.82 -1.94 1.51
CA LEU A 215 -12.60 -0.92 2.53
C LEU A 215 -13.11 -1.37 3.91
N ARG A 216 -14.33 -1.89 3.97
CA ARG A 216 -15.06 -2.14 5.22
C ARG A 216 -14.61 -3.41 5.94
N PHE A 217 -14.36 -4.49 5.19
CA PHE A 217 -14.14 -5.82 5.78
C PHE A 217 -12.74 -6.36 5.53
N LEU A 218 -12.13 -6.03 4.39
CA LEU A 218 -10.77 -6.50 4.07
C LEU A 218 -9.69 -5.52 4.54
N HIS A 219 -10.06 -4.27 4.85
CA HIS A 219 -9.15 -3.19 5.22
C HIS A 219 -8.08 -2.95 4.14
N GLU A 220 -8.49 -3.05 2.87
CA GLU A 220 -7.67 -2.90 1.66
C GLU A 220 -8.25 -1.80 0.76
N CYS A 221 -7.41 -1.07 0.02
CA CYS A 221 -7.86 -0.06 -0.91
C CYS A 221 -8.29 -0.70 -2.26
N PRO A 222 -9.53 -0.52 -2.73
CA PRO A 222 -9.97 -1.07 -3.99
C PRO A 222 -9.27 -0.43 -5.20
N TRP A 223 -8.83 0.81 -5.09
CA TRP A 223 -8.03 1.49 -6.13
C TRP A 223 -6.65 0.88 -6.27
N GLU A 224 -5.94 0.67 -5.16
CA GLU A 224 -4.64 -0.03 -5.16
C GLU A 224 -4.78 -1.44 -5.75
N ARG A 225 -5.86 -2.17 -5.42
CA ARG A 225 -6.16 -3.47 -6.05
C ARG A 225 -6.26 -3.36 -7.57
N LEU A 226 -6.99 -2.37 -8.08
CA LEU A 226 -7.17 -2.17 -9.53
C LEU A 226 -5.84 -1.86 -10.22
N GLU A 227 -5.06 -0.93 -9.66
CA GLU A 227 -3.76 -0.51 -10.20
C GLU A 227 -2.74 -1.65 -10.19
N GLU A 228 -2.61 -2.37 -9.08
CA GLU A 228 -1.69 -3.51 -8.97
C GLU A 228 -2.10 -4.64 -9.90
N MET A 229 -3.40 -4.93 -10.01
CA MET A 229 -3.89 -5.91 -10.98
C MET A 229 -3.57 -5.48 -12.42
N ARG A 230 -3.72 -4.18 -12.75
CA ARG A 230 -3.40 -3.69 -14.09
C ARG A 230 -1.92 -3.87 -14.42
N LYS A 231 -1.01 -3.61 -13.47
CA LYS A 231 0.43 -3.86 -13.65
C LYS A 231 0.71 -5.34 -13.97
N HIS A 232 0.00 -6.26 -13.31
CA HIS A 232 0.19 -7.70 -13.49
C HIS A 232 -0.53 -8.28 -14.71
N ILE A 233 -1.61 -7.64 -15.19
CA ILE A 233 -2.42 -8.11 -16.32
C ILE A 233 -2.54 -6.98 -17.35
N PRO A 234 -1.53 -6.72 -18.19
CA PRO A 234 -1.53 -5.57 -19.09
C PRO A 234 -2.34 -5.75 -20.39
N ASN A 235 -2.73 -6.97 -20.73
CA ASN A 235 -3.24 -7.38 -22.06
C ASN A 235 -4.74 -7.70 -22.12
N ILE A 236 -5.39 -8.00 -20.99
CA ILE A 236 -6.82 -8.34 -20.93
C ILE A 236 -7.64 -7.10 -20.53
N PRO A 237 -8.74 -6.76 -21.22
CA PRO A 237 -9.63 -5.68 -20.79
C PRO A 237 -10.18 -5.95 -19.40
N PHE A 238 -10.20 -4.93 -18.53
CA PHE A 238 -10.91 -5.05 -17.25
C PHE A 238 -12.34 -4.59 -17.43
N GLN A 239 -13.24 -5.29 -16.77
CA GLN A 239 -14.66 -4.96 -16.73
C GLN A 239 -15.10 -4.75 -15.30
N MET A 240 -16.03 -3.81 -15.12
CA MET A 240 -16.67 -3.57 -13.83
C MET A 240 -18.18 -3.54 -13.94
N LEU A 241 -18.85 -3.93 -12.85
CA LEU A 241 -20.27 -3.68 -12.67
C LEU A 241 -20.47 -2.29 -12.05
N LEU A 242 -21.10 -1.39 -12.81
CA LEU A 242 -21.41 -0.02 -12.39
C LEU A 242 -22.93 0.20 -12.35
N ARG A 243 -23.44 0.79 -11.29
CA ARG A 243 -24.84 1.24 -11.21
C ARG A 243 -24.94 2.68 -11.71
N GLY A 244 -25.84 2.95 -12.65
CA GLY A 244 -25.92 4.26 -13.31
C GLY A 244 -26.14 5.44 -12.34
N ALA A 245 -27.06 5.29 -11.38
CA ALA A 245 -27.43 6.38 -10.47
C ALA A 245 -26.42 6.67 -9.35
N ASN A 246 -25.56 5.71 -9.01
CA ASN A 246 -24.73 5.81 -7.81
C ASN A 246 -23.34 5.16 -7.89
N ALA A 247 -22.90 4.78 -9.09
CA ALA A 247 -21.65 4.09 -9.33
C ALA A 247 -21.51 2.79 -8.49
N VAL A 248 -20.84 2.88 -7.34
CA VAL A 248 -20.56 1.78 -6.41
C VAL A 248 -21.04 2.08 -4.97
N GLY A 249 -21.75 3.19 -4.76
CA GLY A 249 -22.24 3.57 -3.43
C GLY A 249 -23.66 3.09 -3.12
N TYR A 250 -24.17 3.58 -1.99
CA TYR A 250 -25.46 3.14 -1.41
C TYR A 250 -26.55 4.21 -1.42
N THR A 251 -26.23 5.42 -1.86
CA THR A 251 -27.16 6.56 -1.98
C THR A 251 -27.12 7.11 -3.40
N ASN A 252 -28.06 7.96 -3.78
CA ASN A 252 -27.95 8.68 -5.06
C ASN A 252 -26.85 9.74 -4.98
N TYR A 253 -26.14 9.93 -6.10
CA TYR A 253 -25.13 10.97 -6.21
C TYR A 253 -25.45 11.88 -7.39
N PRO A 254 -25.08 13.17 -7.32
CA PRO A 254 -25.15 14.06 -8.47
C PRO A 254 -24.21 13.59 -9.58
N ASP A 255 -24.58 13.90 -10.82
CA ASP A 255 -23.89 13.43 -12.03
C ASP A 255 -22.37 13.68 -12.00
N ASN A 256 -21.93 14.83 -11.49
CA ASN A 256 -20.51 15.17 -11.39
C ASN A 256 -19.70 14.16 -10.57
N VAL A 257 -20.28 13.58 -9.53
CA VAL A 257 -19.63 12.55 -8.71
C VAL A 257 -19.51 11.24 -9.50
N VAL A 258 -20.57 10.84 -10.21
CA VAL A 258 -20.56 9.63 -11.05
C VAL A 258 -19.56 9.78 -12.20
N PHE A 259 -19.55 10.92 -12.88
CA PHE A 259 -18.58 11.23 -13.93
C PHE A 259 -17.15 11.22 -13.40
N LYS A 260 -16.90 11.85 -12.25
CA LYS A 260 -15.54 11.86 -11.67
C LYS A 260 -15.09 10.46 -11.25
N PHE A 261 -16.00 9.64 -10.73
CA PHE A 261 -15.70 8.24 -10.42
C PHE A 261 -15.28 7.47 -11.69
N CYS A 262 -16.04 7.61 -12.79
CA CYS A 262 -15.71 6.98 -14.07
C CYS A 262 -14.38 7.47 -14.64
N GLU A 263 -14.09 8.77 -14.56
CA GLU A 263 -12.82 9.35 -14.98
C GLU A 263 -11.64 8.70 -14.25
N LEU A 264 -11.74 8.59 -12.92
CA LEU A 264 -10.71 7.95 -12.09
C LEU A 264 -10.61 6.43 -12.34
N ALA A 265 -11.72 5.75 -12.61
CA ALA A 265 -11.73 4.32 -12.93
C ALA A 265 -10.99 4.03 -14.24
N VAL A 266 -11.17 4.89 -15.25
CA VAL A 266 -10.44 4.80 -16.52
C VAL A 266 -8.95 5.12 -16.32
N SER A 267 -8.59 6.14 -15.52
CA SER A 267 -7.19 6.49 -15.31
C SER A 267 -6.39 5.43 -14.54
N SER A 268 -7.07 4.66 -13.68
CA SER A 268 -6.45 3.65 -12.81
C SER A 268 -6.32 2.26 -13.47
N SER A 269 -6.80 2.08 -14.71
CA SER A 269 -6.94 0.77 -15.39
C SER A 269 -6.27 0.62 -16.76
#